data_AF-A0A292S8W8-F1
#
_entry.id   AF-A0A292S8W8-F1
#
_cell.length_a   1.000
_cell.length_b   1.000
_cell.length_c   1.000
_cell.angle_alpha   90.00
_cell.angle_beta   90.00
_cell.angle_gamma   90.00
#
_symmetry.space_group_name_H-M   'P 1'
#
loop_
_entity.id
_entity.type
_entity.pdbx_description
1 polymer ?
#
loop_
_entity_poly.entity_id
_entity_poly.type
_entity_poly.pdbx_seq_one_letter_code
_entity_poly.pdbx_strand_id
1 'polypeptide(L)'
;MEEGFVLKKKEFEFLKKLSEDIYNTIVVADYFVSNQPEIEELWNLSPIIKDLRKDSDKLCTFFINYGAKDSISNENLNIGDKI
;
A
#
# COMPACT_ATOMS: atom_id res chain seq x y z
N MET A 1 25.85 -2.78 -12.06
CA MET A 1 24.60 -3.25 -12.70
C MET A 1 23.68 -3.60 -11.55
N GLU A 2 22.63 -2.82 -11.33
CA GLU A 2 21.59 -3.23 -10.37
C GLU A 2 20.86 -4.43 -10.98
N GLU A 3 20.87 -5.55 -10.28
CA GLU A 3 20.06 -6.71 -10.65
C GLU A 3 18.60 -6.38 -10.32
N GLY A 4 17.82 -6.06 -11.36
CA GLY A 4 16.38 -5.84 -11.20
C GLY A 4 15.68 -7.12 -10.76
N PHE A 5 14.83 -7.02 -9.73
CA PHE A 5 13.98 -8.14 -9.30
C PHE A 5 12.79 -8.30 -10.24
N VAL A 6 12.68 -9.44 -10.93
CA VAL A 6 11.54 -9.74 -11.80
C VAL A 6 10.44 -10.41 -10.99
N LEU A 7 9.32 -9.71 -10.81
CA LEU A 7 8.18 -10.17 -10.04
C LEU A 7 7.23 -10.99 -10.95
N LYS A 8 6.94 -12.24 -10.59
CA LYS A 8 6.00 -13.06 -11.38
C LYS A 8 4.58 -12.54 -11.19
N LYS A 9 3.72 -12.70 -12.20
CA LYS A 9 2.30 -12.30 -12.11
C LYS A 9 1.59 -12.80 -10.84
N LYS A 10 1.80 -14.06 -10.45
CA LYS A 10 1.20 -14.63 -9.24
C LYS A 10 1.68 -13.92 -7.97
N GLU A 11 2.95 -13.56 -7.91
CA GLU A 11 3.54 -12.82 -6.78
C GLU A 11 3.01 -11.38 -6.77
N PHE A 12 2.83 -10.77 -7.95
CA PHE A 12 2.28 -9.43 -8.07
C PHE A 12 0.83 -9.34 -7.58
N GLU A 13 -0.03 -10.26 -8.03
CA GLU A 13 -1.42 -10.34 -7.56
C GLU A 13 -1.50 -10.62 -6.06
N PHE A 14 -0.60 -11.45 -5.53
CA PHE A 14 -0.50 -11.68 -4.09
C PHE A 14 -0.15 -10.38 -3.34
N LEU A 15 0.87 -9.65 -3.79
CA LEU A 15 1.27 -8.38 -3.15
C LEU A 15 0.18 -7.31 -3.28
N LYS A 16 -0.52 -7.24 -4.41
CA LYS A 16 -1.68 -6.37 -4.59
C LYS A 16 -2.75 -6.67 -3.56
N LYS A 17 -3.14 -7.95 -3.41
CA LYS A 17 -4.16 -8.36 -2.44
C LYS A 17 -3.72 -8.03 -1.01
N LEU A 18 -2.45 -8.30 -0.69
CA LEU A 18 -1.88 -7.96 0.62
C LEU A 18 -1.93 -6.44 0.88
N SER A 19 -1.63 -5.61 -0.12
CA SER A 19 -1.76 -4.16 -0.01
C SER A 19 -3.19 -3.72 0.31
N GLU A 20 -4.18 -4.30 -0.36
CA GLU A 20 -5.60 -4.01 -0.11
C GLU A 20 -6.00 -4.39 1.33
N ASP A 21 -5.55 -5.56 1.81
CA ASP A 21 -5.87 -6.04 3.16
C ASP A 21 -5.20 -5.17 4.25
N ILE A 22 -3.96 -4.72 4.02
CA ILE A 22 -3.28 -3.75 4.88
C ILE A 22 -4.03 -2.42 4.92
N TYR A 23 -4.39 -1.88 3.75
CA TYR A 23 -5.13 -0.63 3.65
C TYR A 23 -6.46 -0.71 4.42
N ASN A 24 -7.25 -1.78 4.21
CA ASN A 24 -8.53 -1.97 4.88
C ASN A 24 -8.36 -2.06 6.41
N THR A 25 -7.33 -2.76 6.88
CA THR A 25 -7.02 -2.84 8.32
C THR A 25 -6.71 -1.46 8.88
N ILE A 26 -5.90 -0.66 8.16
CA ILE A 26 -5.53 0.68 8.61
C ILE A 26 -6.72 1.65 8.55
N VAL A 27 -7.66 1.52 7.59
CA VAL A 27 -8.93 2.29 7.61
C VAL A 27 -9.63 2.10 8.95
N VAL A 28 -9.83 0.85 9.36
CA VAL A 28 -10.59 0.52 10.56
C VAL A 28 -9.84 0.98 11.80
N ALA A 29 -8.52 0.82 11.84
CA ALA A 29 -7.69 1.32 12.92
C ALA A 29 -7.76 2.85 13.02
N ASP A 30 -7.64 3.58 11.91
CA ASP A 30 -7.69 5.04 11.87
C ASP A 30 -9.04 5.57 12.35
N TYR A 31 -10.13 4.94 11.91
CA TYR A 31 -11.46 5.23 12.40
C TYR A 31 -11.57 5.00 13.92
N PHE A 32 -11.11 3.84 14.40
CA PHE A 32 -11.17 3.52 15.83
C PHE A 32 -10.39 4.54 16.68
N VAL A 33 -9.12 4.81 16.35
CA VAL A 33 -8.29 5.72 17.15
C VAL A 33 -8.74 7.17 17.07
N SER A 34 -9.47 7.56 16.03
CA SER A 34 -10.00 8.92 15.86
C SER A 34 -11.35 9.14 16.56
N ASN A 35 -12.06 8.05 16.92
CA ASN A 35 -13.44 8.09 17.40
C ASN A 35 -13.60 7.65 18.86
N GLN A 36 -12.51 7.46 19.61
CA GLN A 36 -12.51 7.06 21.03
C GLN A 36 -11.76 8.11 21.87
N PRO A 37 -12.25 9.37 21.94
CA PRO A 37 -11.56 10.48 22.62
C PRO A 37 -11.36 10.25 24.13
N GLU A 38 -12.13 9.34 24.73
CA GLU A 38 -12.07 8.95 26.13
C GLU A 38 -10.83 8.10 26.49
N ILE A 39 -10.13 7.53 25.50
CA ILE A 39 -8.94 6.70 25.73
C ILE A 39 -7.70 7.54 25.40
N GLU A 40 -7.06 8.08 26.43
CA GLU A 40 -5.90 8.99 26.31
C GLU A 40 -4.72 8.34 25.59
N GLU A 41 -4.49 7.04 25.78
CA GLU A 41 -3.39 6.31 25.14
C GLU A 41 -3.50 6.32 23.61
N LEU A 42 -4.70 6.46 23.06
CA LEU A 42 -4.91 6.54 21.61
C LEU A 42 -4.38 7.85 21.01
N TRP A 43 -4.13 8.88 21.82
CA TRP A 43 -3.56 10.14 21.34
C TRP A 43 -2.14 9.94 20.81
N ASN A 44 -1.39 9.03 21.44
CA ASN A 44 -0.05 8.65 20.99
C ASN A 44 -0.07 7.70 19.79
N LEU A 45 -1.13 6.88 19.65
CA LEU A 45 -1.30 5.97 18.52
C LEU A 45 -1.85 6.66 17.26
N SER A 46 -2.71 7.67 17.40
CA SER A 46 -3.30 8.41 16.28
C SER A 46 -2.28 8.89 15.24
N PRO A 47 -1.16 9.56 15.59
CA PRO A 47 -0.17 9.97 14.60
C PRO A 47 0.49 8.77 13.88
N ILE A 48 0.76 7.68 14.60
CA ILE A 48 1.38 6.47 14.02
C ILE A 48 0.43 5.84 12.98
N ILE A 49 -0.85 5.71 13.34
CA ILE A 49 -1.86 5.15 12.44
C ILE A 49 -2.07 6.05 11.21
N LYS A 50 -2.06 7.38 11.38
CA LYS A 50 -2.15 8.34 10.27
C LYS A 50 -0.97 8.24 9.30
N ASP A 51 0.24 7.97 9.80
CA ASP A 51 1.39 7.79 8.91
C ASP A 51 1.33 6.45 8.18
N LEU A 52 0.97 5.37 8.87
CA LEU A 52 0.70 4.07 8.23
C LEU A 52 -0.41 4.19 7.17
N ARG A 53 -1.42 5.02 7.42
CA ARG A 53 -2.51 5.28 6.48
C ARG A 53 -1.97 5.86 5.17
N LYS A 54 -1.17 6.92 5.26
CA LYS A 54 -0.55 7.56 4.08
C LYS A 54 0.34 6.58 3.31
N ASP A 55 1.08 5.72 3.99
CA ASP A 55 1.93 4.75 3.33
C ASP A 55 1.12 3.63 2.67
N SER A 56 0.03 3.18 3.30
CA SER A 56 -0.91 2.23 2.69
C SER A 56 -1.62 2.82 1.46
N ASP A 57 -1.97 4.12 1.49
CA ASP A 57 -2.55 4.84 0.35
C ASP A 57 -1.59 4.84 -0.83
N LYS A 58 -0.30 5.13 -0.60
CA LYS A 58 0.73 5.11 -1.64
C LYS A 58 0.88 3.70 -2.23
N LEU A 59 0.90 2.66 -1.40
CA LEU A 59 1.06 1.28 -1.85
C LEU A 59 -0.15 0.81 -2.67
N CYS A 60 -1.37 1.08 -2.20
CA CYS A 60 -2.58 0.78 -2.95
C CYS A 60 -2.62 1.56 -4.27
N THR A 61 -2.26 2.86 -4.24
CA THR A 61 -2.17 3.70 -5.45
C THR A 61 -1.17 3.13 -6.45
N PHE A 62 -0.01 2.63 -5.99
CA PHE A 62 0.97 1.96 -6.84
C PHE A 62 0.35 0.78 -7.58
N PHE A 63 -0.30 -0.14 -6.86
CA PHE A 63 -0.92 -1.33 -7.47
C PHE A 63 -2.11 -1.01 -8.37
N ILE A 64 -2.92 0.00 -8.04
CA ILE A 64 -4.02 0.47 -8.90
C ILE A 64 -3.47 1.03 -10.21
N ASN A 65 -2.48 1.92 -10.13
CA ASN A 65 -1.88 2.55 -11.30
C ASN A 65 -1.12 1.54 -12.19
N TYR A 66 -0.49 0.54 -11.59
CA TYR A 66 0.14 -0.55 -12.34
C TYR A 66 -0.90 -1.46 -13.00
N GLY A 67 -1.96 -1.86 -12.29
CA GLY A 67 -3.04 -2.66 -12.86
C GLY A 67 -3.77 -1.94 -14.00
N ALA A 68 -3.85 -0.60 -13.94
CA ALA A 68 -4.35 0.26 -15.02
C ALA A 68 -3.37 0.35 -16.21
N LYS A 69 -2.04 0.29 -15.96
CA LYS A 69 -1.02 0.25 -17.02
C LYS A 69 -0.91 -1.12 -17.70
N ASP A 70 -1.01 -2.22 -16.98
CA ASP A 70 -1.01 -3.58 -17.59
C ASP A 70 -2.25 -3.82 -18.46
N SER A 71 -3.35 -3.12 -18.19
CA SER A 71 -4.52 -3.11 -19.08
C SER A 71 -4.37 -2.18 -20.30
N ILE A 72 -3.31 -1.35 -20.34
CA ILE A 72 -3.01 -0.41 -21.43
C ILE A 72 -1.74 -0.79 -22.22
N SER A 73 -0.80 -1.58 -21.67
CA SER A 73 0.45 -1.95 -22.34
C SER A 73 0.91 -3.38 -22.04
N ASN A 74 0.82 -4.25 -23.05
CA ASN A 74 1.60 -5.48 -23.17
C ASN A 74 3.08 -5.17 -23.44
N GLU A 75 3.77 -4.43 -22.58
CA GLU A 75 5.22 -4.23 -22.73
C GLU A 75 5.95 -4.40 -21.40
N ASN A 76 7.01 -5.20 -21.47
CA ASN A 76 7.79 -5.73 -20.34
C ASN A 76 8.21 -4.66 -19.33
N LEU A 77 8.07 -4.98 -18.04
CA LEU A 77 8.40 -4.06 -16.94
C LEU A 77 9.78 -4.38 -16.37
N ASN A 78 10.75 -3.50 -16.64
CA ASN A 78 12.04 -3.48 -15.95
C ASN A 78 11.96 -2.48 -14.79
N ILE A 79 12.20 -2.95 -13.56
CA ILE A 79 11.99 -2.17 -12.33
C ILE A 79 13.26 -1.36 -11.94
N GLY A 80 14.33 -1.43 -12.73
CA GLY A 80 15.61 -0.75 -12.44
C GLY A 80 15.70 0.75 -12.78
N ASP A 81 14.70 1.36 -13.41
CA ASP A 81 14.89 2.70 -14.02
C ASP A 81 14.36 3.88 -13.18
N LYS A 82 13.99 3.67 -11.90
CA LYS A 82 13.42 4.76 -11.07
C LYS A 82 13.85 4.75 -9.60
N ILE A 83 15.16 4.85 -9.37
CA ILE A 83 15.72 5.50 -8.17
C ILE A 83 16.60 6.66 -8.63
#